data_AF-A0A355AY96-F1
#
_entry.id   AF-A0A355AY96-F1
#
_cell.length_a   1.000
_cell.length_b   1.000
_cell.length_c   1.000
_cell.angle_alpha   90.00
_cell.angle_beta   90.00
_cell.angle_gamma   90.00
#
_symmetry.space_group_name_H-M   'P 1'
#
loop_
_entity.id
_entity.type
_entity.pdbx_description
1 polymer ?
#
loop_
_entity_poly.entity_id
_entity_poly.type
_entity_poly.pdbx_seq_one_letter_code
_entity_poly.pdbx_strand_id
1 'polypeptide(L)'
;MEELPLRSGAKPKTSPGAPHQQLDQNPPEAVYARLKERAFDFPHVDRRPSIISVPGAEALWLHDDQVCGCKEAFMRGNEFAHVHPPYDGSMHAMLPLEAVRDLLKKGWGEMHPLVRTGALPQTSVMVFGPRDEEELEIILHILSVSYDLARGKLDSGLP
;
A
#
# COMPACT_ATOMS: atom_id res chain seq x y z
N MET A 1 6.86 0.46 -15.15
CA MET A 1 7.45 0.56 -13.80
C MET A 1 8.92 0.21 -13.94
N GLU A 2 9.83 0.90 -13.24
CA GLU A 2 11.20 0.34 -13.11
C GLU A 2 11.14 -0.88 -12.19
N GLU A 3 11.92 -1.91 -12.48
CA GLU A 3 11.85 -3.18 -11.74
C GLU A 3 12.31 -2.99 -10.28
N LEU A 4 11.51 -3.44 -9.31
CA LEU A 4 11.85 -3.34 -7.90
C LEU A 4 13.10 -4.20 -7.57
N PRO A 5 13.96 -3.74 -6.65
CA PRO A 5 15.07 -4.56 -6.17
C PRO A 5 14.53 -5.74 -5.35
N LEU A 6 15.31 -6.81 -5.21
CA LEU A 6 14.94 -7.92 -4.32
C LEU A 6 15.00 -7.45 -2.86
N ARG A 7 13.93 -7.68 -2.10
CA ARG A 7 13.94 -7.42 -0.66
C ARG A 7 14.83 -8.44 0.05
N SER A 8 15.72 -7.96 0.90
CA SER A 8 16.64 -8.82 1.65
C SER A 8 15.94 -9.59 2.78
N GLY A 9 16.35 -10.84 3.00
CA GLY A 9 15.91 -11.66 4.13
C GLY A 9 14.60 -12.42 3.90
N ALA A 10 14.11 -13.04 4.97
CA ALA A 10 12.88 -13.81 4.94
C ALA A 10 11.65 -12.90 4.81
N LYS A 11 10.60 -13.38 4.14
CA LYS A 11 9.31 -12.70 4.09
C LYS A 11 8.73 -12.49 5.50
N PRO A 12 8.19 -11.30 5.83
CA PRO A 12 7.46 -11.08 7.08
C PRO A 12 6.28 -12.04 7.27
N LYS A 13 6.00 -12.38 8.52
CA LYS A 13 4.78 -13.08 8.91
C LYS A 13 3.61 -12.12 8.91
N THR A 14 2.45 -12.62 8.49
CA THR A 14 1.21 -11.86 8.43
C THR A 14 0.06 -12.65 9.05
N SER A 15 -0.98 -11.96 9.51
CA SER A 15 -2.22 -12.63 9.93
C SER A 15 -2.92 -13.28 8.71
N PRO A 16 -3.63 -14.40 8.89
CA PRO A 16 -4.17 -15.17 7.76
C PRO A 16 -5.47 -14.60 7.15
N GLY A 17 -6.04 -13.53 7.74
CA GLY A 17 -7.34 -13.00 7.38
C GLY A 17 -7.49 -11.54 7.80
N ALA A 18 -8.71 -11.00 7.74
CA ALA A 18 -9.01 -9.64 8.17
C ALA A 18 -9.24 -9.58 9.70
N PRO A 19 -8.61 -8.64 10.44
CA PRO A 19 -7.66 -7.64 9.96
C PRO A 19 -6.33 -8.26 9.51
N HIS A 20 -5.88 -7.89 8.30
CA HIS A 20 -4.63 -8.38 7.72
C HIS A 20 -3.50 -7.50 8.22
N GLN A 21 -2.56 -8.05 8.97
CA GLN A 21 -1.53 -7.29 9.69
C GLN A 21 -0.16 -7.95 9.56
N GLN A 22 0.91 -7.15 9.53
CA GLN A 22 2.27 -7.64 9.64
C GLN A 22 2.62 -7.95 11.11
N LEU A 23 3.25 -9.09 11.37
CA LEU A 23 3.46 -9.61 12.72
C LEU A 23 4.92 -9.56 13.18
N ASP A 24 5.86 -9.48 12.25
CA ASP A 24 7.28 -9.36 12.52
C ASP A 24 7.99 -8.49 11.47
N GLN A 25 9.24 -8.12 11.76
CA GLN A 25 10.04 -7.24 10.91
C GLN A 25 9.42 -5.85 10.70
N ASN A 26 8.71 -5.37 11.72
CA ASN A 26 8.00 -4.10 11.73
C ASN A 26 9.00 -2.93 11.75
N PRO A 27 8.63 -1.74 11.22
CA PRO A 27 9.51 -0.60 11.17
C PRO A 27 9.96 -0.18 12.58
N PRO A 28 11.25 0.14 12.79
CA PRO A 28 11.69 0.87 13.97
C PRO A 28 10.95 2.22 14.09
N GLU A 29 10.78 2.71 15.32
CA GLU A 29 10.02 3.94 15.59
C GLU A 29 10.45 5.14 14.73
N ALA A 30 11.77 5.36 14.60
CA ALA A 30 12.31 6.43 13.78
C ALA A 30 11.96 6.29 12.29
N VAL A 31 12.05 5.07 11.74
CA VAL A 31 11.72 4.79 10.33
C VAL A 31 10.22 4.93 10.10
N TYR A 32 9.39 4.45 11.04
CA TYR A 32 7.93 4.64 10.97
C TYR A 32 7.56 6.12 11.00
N ALA A 33 8.20 6.93 11.86
CA ALA A 33 7.96 8.37 11.91
C ALA A 33 8.27 9.03 10.55
N ARG A 34 9.38 8.65 9.89
CA ARG A 34 9.73 9.14 8.55
C ARG A 34 8.77 8.66 7.47
N LEU A 35 8.32 7.40 7.53
CA LEU A 35 7.25 6.90 6.66
C LEU A 35 5.99 7.77 6.80
N LYS A 36 5.58 8.07 8.03
CA LYS A 36 4.39 8.89 8.31
C LYS A 36 4.52 10.34 7.87
N GLU A 37 5.72 10.88 7.89
CA GLU A 37 6.02 12.22 7.38
C GLU A 37 5.90 12.26 5.85
N ARG A 38 6.48 11.27 5.15
CA ARG A 38 6.67 11.32 3.70
C ARG A 38 5.57 10.65 2.88
N ALA A 39 4.93 9.60 3.40
CA ALA A 39 3.91 8.84 2.66
C ALA A 39 2.67 9.67 2.31
N PHE A 40 2.46 10.81 2.97
CA PHE A 40 1.28 11.67 2.75
C PHE A 40 1.62 12.97 2.00
N ASP A 41 2.86 13.15 1.55
CA ASP A 41 3.33 14.36 0.86
C ASP A 41 3.06 14.31 -0.66
N PHE A 42 1.90 13.74 -1.04
CA PHE A 42 1.47 13.70 -2.44
C PHE A 42 0.53 14.88 -2.74
N PRO A 43 0.66 15.54 -3.91
CA PRO A 43 -0.27 16.59 -4.31
C PRO A 43 -1.71 16.07 -4.37
N HIS A 44 -2.64 16.86 -3.85
CA HIS A 44 -4.08 16.56 -3.84
C HIS A 44 -4.47 15.32 -3.02
N VAL A 45 -3.68 14.99 -1.99
CA VAL A 45 -3.97 13.88 -1.08
C VAL A 45 -4.18 14.44 0.33
N ASP A 46 -5.32 14.11 0.92
CA ASP A 46 -5.59 14.38 2.32
C ASP A 46 -5.15 13.18 3.18
N ARG A 47 -4.42 13.48 4.25
CA ARG A 47 -4.16 12.54 5.34
C ARG A 47 -5.35 12.56 6.30
N ARG A 48 -6.00 11.40 6.49
CA ARG A 48 -7.17 11.28 7.38
C ARG A 48 -7.31 9.87 7.96
N PRO A 49 -8.13 9.65 9.00
CA PRO A 49 -8.42 8.29 9.47
C PRO A 49 -8.98 7.40 8.34
N SER A 50 -8.45 6.18 8.20
CA SER A 50 -9.00 5.20 7.27
C SER A 50 -10.39 4.75 7.71
N ILE A 51 -11.26 4.51 6.74
CA ILE A 51 -12.66 4.09 6.96
C ILE A 51 -12.89 2.60 6.68
N ILE A 52 -11.84 1.86 6.33
CA ILE A 52 -11.89 0.43 6.00
C ILE A 52 -10.82 -0.39 6.76
N SER A 53 -9.80 0.26 7.30
CA SER A 53 -8.68 -0.40 7.98
C SER A 53 -8.86 -0.50 9.50
N VAL A 54 -7.82 -1.02 10.16
CA VAL A 54 -7.70 -1.15 11.62
C VAL A 54 -7.75 0.22 12.34
N PRO A 55 -8.18 0.27 13.62
CA PRO A 55 -8.21 1.50 14.38
C PRO A 55 -6.84 2.21 14.42
N GLY A 56 -6.83 3.49 14.09
CA GLY A 56 -5.61 4.31 14.04
C GLY A 56 -4.85 4.27 12.71
N ALA A 57 -5.29 3.46 11.73
CA ALA A 57 -4.76 3.54 10.38
C ALA A 57 -5.16 4.86 9.71
N GLU A 58 -4.28 5.35 8.85
CA GLU A 58 -4.46 6.65 8.18
C GLU A 58 -4.43 6.47 6.66
N ALA A 59 -5.50 6.92 6.03
CA ALA A 59 -5.74 6.87 4.60
C ALA A 59 -4.97 7.97 3.87
N LEU A 60 -4.44 7.59 2.71
CA LEU A 60 -4.10 8.50 1.62
C LEU A 60 -5.36 8.67 0.79
N TRP A 61 -6.04 9.81 0.95
CA TRP A 61 -7.32 10.10 0.32
C TRP A 61 -7.17 11.10 -0.81
N LEU A 62 -7.41 10.69 -2.06
CA LEU A 62 -7.31 11.58 -3.21
C LEU A 62 -8.49 12.58 -3.26
N HIS A 63 -8.22 13.84 -3.62
CA HIS A 63 -9.26 14.86 -3.80
C HIS A 63 -10.25 14.48 -4.91
N ASP A 64 -11.53 14.82 -4.74
CA ASP A 64 -12.63 14.41 -5.63
C ASP A 64 -12.47 14.90 -7.08
N ASP A 65 -11.78 16.02 -7.30
CA ASP A 65 -11.52 16.59 -8.63
C ASP A 65 -10.36 15.90 -9.37
N GLN A 66 -9.62 15.00 -8.70
CA GLN A 66 -8.46 14.30 -9.24
C GLN A 66 -8.69 12.80 -9.50
N VAL A 67 -9.86 12.26 -9.14
CA VAL A 67 -10.14 10.83 -9.26
C VAL A 67 -10.29 10.39 -10.72
N CYS A 68 -9.70 9.25 -11.09
CA CYS A 68 -9.85 8.64 -12.42
C CYS A 68 -11.26 8.10 -12.72
N GLY A 69 -12.10 7.88 -11.69
CA GLY A 69 -13.35 7.12 -11.79
C GLY A 69 -13.17 5.60 -11.89
N CYS A 70 -11.93 5.11 -11.91
CA CYS A 70 -11.56 3.69 -11.93
C CYS A 70 -11.69 3.08 -10.53
N LYS A 71 -12.69 2.20 -10.34
CA LYS A 71 -13.03 1.62 -9.02
C LYS A 71 -11.91 0.74 -8.48
N GLU A 72 -11.15 0.13 -9.37
CA GLU A 72 -10.06 -0.79 -9.10
C GLU A 72 -8.82 -0.11 -8.50
N ALA A 73 -8.80 1.24 -8.49
CA ALA A 73 -7.74 2.04 -7.90
C ALA A 73 -8.01 2.48 -6.45
N PHE A 74 -9.20 2.17 -5.91
CA PHE A 74 -9.61 2.61 -4.58
C PHE A 74 -10.20 1.47 -3.76
N MET A 75 -9.81 1.37 -2.48
CA MET A 75 -10.36 0.39 -1.55
C MET A 75 -11.78 0.79 -1.12
N ARG A 76 -11.98 2.07 -0.78
CA ARG A 76 -13.28 2.62 -0.40
C ARG A 76 -13.28 4.14 -0.58
N GLY A 77 -14.29 4.67 -1.27
CA GLY A 77 -14.31 6.08 -1.67
C GLY A 77 -13.05 6.43 -2.46
N ASN A 78 -12.26 7.42 -2.02
CA ASN A 78 -11.01 7.81 -2.69
C ASN A 78 -9.75 7.37 -1.91
N GLU A 79 -9.89 6.38 -1.02
CA GLU A 79 -8.77 5.76 -0.31
C GLU A 79 -8.05 4.78 -1.24
N PHE A 80 -6.93 5.21 -1.83
CA PHE A 80 -6.11 4.37 -2.71
C PHE A 80 -5.04 3.58 -1.95
N ALA A 81 -4.64 4.08 -0.78
CA ALA A 81 -3.74 3.42 0.14
C ALA A 81 -4.02 3.86 1.58
N HIS A 82 -3.55 3.10 2.56
CA HIS A 82 -3.47 3.54 3.95
C HIS A 82 -2.26 2.94 4.65
N VAL A 83 -1.79 3.63 5.69
CA VAL A 83 -0.70 3.18 6.56
C VAL A 83 -1.27 2.73 7.89
N HIS A 84 -0.91 1.52 8.34
CA HIS A 84 -1.30 0.99 9.64
C HIS A 84 -0.61 1.74 10.80
N PRO A 85 -1.12 1.57 12.04
CA PRO A 85 -0.50 2.12 13.24
C PRO A 85 0.93 1.58 13.48
N PRO A 86 1.72 2.23 14.36
CA PRO A 86 3.15 1.91 14.56
C PRO A 86 3.42 0.49 15.03
N TYR A 87 2.43 -0.22 15.58
CA TYR A 87 2.63 -1.59 16.03
C TYR A 87 2.89 -2.57 14.87
N ASP A 88 2.49 -2.26 13.62
CA ASP A 88 2.86 -3.06 12.44
C ASP A 88 3.50 -2.25 11.31
N GLY A 89 3.05 -1.01 11.10
CA GLY A 89 3.57 -0.08 10.11
C GLY A 89 3.58 -0.53 8.64
N SER A 90 2.86 -1.60 8.33
CA SER A 90 2.54 -2.04 6.96
C SER A 90 1.48 -1.13 6.32
N MET A 91 1.25 -1.30 5.02
CA MET A 91 0.23 -0.58 4.28
C MET A 91 -0.67 -1.55 3.51
N HIS A 92 -1.88 -1.11 3.23
CA HIS A 92 -2.61 -1.60 2.05
C HIS A 92 -2.60 -0.53 0.96
N ALA A 93 -2.48 -0.98 -0.29
CA ALA A 93 -2.43 -0.13 -1.46
C ALA A 93 -3.09 -0.83 -2.65
N MET A 94 -3.60 -0.02 -3.58
CA MET A 94 -4.11 -0.47 -4.87
C MET A 94 -3.02 -0.29 -5.94
N LEU A 95 -2.61 -1.35 -6.62
CA LEU A 95 -1.53 -1.31 -7.61
C LEU A 95 -1.96 -1.92 -8.96
N PRO A 96 -1.40 -1.47 -10.10
CA PRO A 96 -1.58 -2.14 -11.39
C PRO A 96 -1.14 -3.62 -11.33
N LEU A 97 -1.76 -4.51 -12.10
CA LEU A 97 -1.44 -5.95 -12.06
C LEU A 97 0.04 -6.25 -12.35
N GLU A 98 0.69 -5.46 -13.19
CA GLU A 98 2.14 -5.58 -13.44
C GLU A 98 2.94 -5.30 -12.16
N ALA A 99 2.63 -4.20 -11.47
CA ALA A 99 3.27 -3.80 -10.22
C ALA A 99 3.00 -4.80 -9.09
N VAL A 100 1.80 -5.37 -9.03
CA VAL A 100 1.46 -6.46 -8.10
C VAL A 100 2.39 -7.65 -8.33
N ARG A 101 2.57 -8.11 -9.58
CA ARG A 101 3.44 -9.25 -9.89
C ARG A 101 4.88 -8.99 -9.46
N ASP A 102 5.39 -7.78 -9.72
CA ASP A 102 6.77 -7.44 -9.34
C ASP A 102 6.93 -7.34 -7.82
N LEU A 103 6.02 -6.66 -7.13
CA LEU A 103 5.99 -6.58 -5.66
C LEU A 103 6.02 -7.97 -5.00
N LEU A 104 5.21 -8.91 -5.50
CA LEU A 104 5.18 -10.30 -4.99
C LEU A 104 6.48 -11.04 -5.28
N LYS A 105 6.97 -10.96 -6.52
CA LYS A 105 8.21 -11.64 -6.95
C LYS A 105 9.43 -11.13 -6.18
N LYS A 106 9.42 -9.86 -5.82
CA LYS A 106 10.55 -9.17 -5.17
C LYS A 106 10.47 -9.17 -3.64
N GLY A 107 9.37 -9.64 -3.06
CA GLY A 107 9.22 -9.82 -1.62
C GLY A 107 8.84 -8.55 -0.84
N TRP A 108 8.30 -7.54 -1.52
CA TRP A 108 7.88 -6.26 -0.90
C TRP A 108 6.47 -6.29 -0.31
N GLY A 109 5.71 -7.34 -0.57
CA GLY A 109 4.39 -7.49 -0.02
C GLY A 109 3.73 -8.82 -0.36
N GLU A 110 2.43 -8.88 -0.13
CA GLU A 110 1.61 -10.02 -0.50
C GLU A 110 0.20 -9.61 -0.90
N MET A 111 -0.52 -10.50 -1.60
CA MET A 111 -1.93 -10.27 -1.92
C MET A 111 -2.76 -10.15 -0.65
N HIS A 112 -3.73 -9.23 -0.63
CA HIS A 112 -4.69 -9.18 0.46
C HIS A 112 -5.49 -10.50 0.52
N PRO A 113 -5.70 -11.13 1.70
CA PRO A 113 -6.36 -12.44 1.83
C PRO A 113 -7.72 -12.51 1.14
N LEU A 114 -8.50 -11.42 1.22
CA LEU A 114 -9.81 -11.30 0.58
C LEU A 114 -9.78 -11.35 -0.96
N VAL A 115 -8.64 -11.12 -1.62
CA VAL A 115 -8.53 -11.31 -3.08
C VAL A 115 -8.76 -12.77 -3.43
N ARG A 116 -8.28 -13.72 -2.61
CA ARG A 116 -8.48 -15.16 -2.84
C ARG A 116 -9.96 -15.57 -2.74
N THR A 117 -10.74 -14.80 -2.01
CA THR A 117 -12.19 -15.02 -1.86
C THR A 117 -13.03 -14.31 -2.93
N GLY A 118 -12.40 -13.50 -3.79
CA GLY A 118 -13.08 -12.67 -4.78
C GLY A 118 -13.75 -11.40 -4.23
N ALA A 119 -13.59 -11.12 -2.92
CA ALA A 119 -14.19 -9.96 -2.28
C ALA A 119 -13.42 -8.65 -2.51
N LEU A 120 -12.15 -8.72 -2.95
CA LEU A 120 -11.34 -7.58 -3.36
C LEU A 120 -10.71 -7.84 -4.74
N PRO A 121 -10.45 -6.78 -5.54
CA PRO A 121 -9.80 -6.92 -6.84
C PRO A 121 -8.33 -7.37 -6.70
N GLN A 122 -7.76 -7.91 -7.78
CA GLN A 122 -6.36 -8.33 -7.83
C GLN A 122 -5.35 -7.19 -7.68
N THR A 123 -5.80 -5.93 -7.71
CA THR A 123 -4.99 -4.75 -7.45
C THR A 123 -4.74 -4.53 -5.95
N SER A 124 -5.48 -5.20 -5.06
CA SER A 124 -5.38 -5.03 -3.61
C SER A 124 -4.25 -5.87 -2.99
N VAL A 125 -3.24 -5.20 -2.44
CA VAL A 125 -2.08 -5.83 -1.79
C VAL A 125 -1.87 -5.32 -0.36
N MET A 126 -1.18 -6.11 0.45
CA MET A 126 -0.40 -5.62 1.57
C MET A 126 0.99 -5.29 1.08
N VAL A 127 1.48 -4.09 1.42
CA VAL A 127 2.87 -3.68 1.26
C VAL A 127 3.51 -3.71 2.65
N PHE A 128 4.67 -4.34 2.79
CA PHE A 128 5.31 -4.50 4.09
C PHE A 128 5.91 -3.19 4.62
N GLY A 129 5.99 -3.05 5.95
CA GLY A 129 6.63 -1.91 6.59
C GLY A 129 8.16 -1.90 6.34
N PRO A 130 8.77 -0.70 6.19
CA PRO A 130 10.20 -0.55 5.93
C PRO A 130 11.05 -0.76 7.18
N ARG A 131 12.14 -1.52 7.11
CA ARG A 131 13.03 -1.79 8.25
C ARG A 131 14.09 -0.72 8.45
N ASP A 132 14.40 0.03 7.40
CA ASP A 132 15.44 1.05 7.33
C ASP A 132 15.09 2.12 6.26
N GLU A 133 15.98 3.09 6.10
CA GLU A 133 15.81 4.20 5.15
C GLU A 133 15.85 3.73 3.68
N GLU A 134 16.57 2.66 3.35
CA GLU A 134 16.62 2.15 1.97
C GLU A 134 15.28 1.50 1.61
N GLU A 135 14.72 0.69 2.51
CA GLU A 135 13.37 0.15 2.33
C GLU A 135 12.32 1.25 2.28
N LEU A 136 12.48 2.32 3.07
CA LEU A 136 11.55 3.45 3.05
C LEU A 136 11.44 4.08 1.66
N GLU A 137 12.54 4.34 0.97
CA GLU A 137 12.50 4.89 -0.40
C GLU A 137 11.74 3.98 -1.36
N ILE A 138 11.91 2.67 -1.22
CA ILE A 138 11.24 1.68 -2.06
C ILE A 138 9.73 1.65 -1.75
N ILE A 139 9.36 1.74 -0.48
CA ILE A 139 7.95 1.84 -0.07
C ILE A 139 7.31 3.12 -0.61
N LEU A 140 7.99 4.26 -0.55
CA LEU A 140 7.48 5.52 -1.10
C LEU A 140 7.30 5.45 -2.62
N HIS A 141 8.20 4.76 -3.32
CA HIS A 141 8.03 4.49 -4.76
C HIS A 141 6.80 3.60 -5.05
N ILE A 142 6.56 2.56 -4.25
CA ILE A 142 5.35 1.72 -4.39
C ILE A 142 4.08 2.55 -4.16
N LEU A 143 4.08 3.43 -3.15
CA LEU A 143 2.97 4.34 -2.89
C LEU A 143 2.76 5.34 -4.04
N SER A 144 3.83 5.85 -4.67
CA SER A 144 3.70 6.75 -5.82
C SER A 144 3.05 6.05 -7.02
N VAL A 145 3.29 4.76 -7.20
CA VAL A 145 2.64 3.95 -8.24
C VAL A 145 1.14 3.78 -7.94
N SER A 146 0.78 3.56 -6.67
CA SER A 146 -0.63 3.52 -6.25
C SER A 146 -1.34 4.86 -6.49
N TYR A 147 -0.66 5.96 -6.18
CA TYR A 147 -1.14 7.31 -6.46
C TYR A 147 -1.35 7.58 -7.95
N ASP A 148 -0.41 7.18 -8.81
CA ASP A 148 -0.53 7.38 -10.26
C ASP A 148 -1.65 6.51 -10.87
N LEU A 149 -1.89 5.31 -10.33
CA LEU A 149 -3.07 4.50 -10.68
C LEU A 149 -4.37 5.23 -10.28
N ALA A 150 -4.46 5.75 -9.06
CA ALA A 150 -5.63 6.49 -8.57
C ALA A 150 -5.94 7.75 -9.38
N ARG A 151 -4.92 8.37 -9.97
CA ARG A 151 -5.03 9.51 -10.88
C ARG A 151 -5.27 9.13 -12.34
N GLY A 152 -5.36 7.84 -12.66
CA GLY A 152 -5.60 7.35 -14.02
C GLY A 152 -4.43 7.57 -14.98
N LYS A 153 -3.21 7.77 -14.45
CA LYS A 153 -1.99 7.85 -15.27
C LYS A 153 -1.45 6.46 -15.63
N LEU A 154 -1.86 5.44 -14.87
CA LEU A 154 -1.54 4.04 -15.11
C LEU A 154 -2.84 3.27 -15.34
N ASP A 155 -2.77 2.28 -16.22
CA ASP A 155 -3.85 1.32 -16.40
C ASP A 155 -3.80 0.24 -15.31
N SER A 156 -4.95 -0.21 -14.83
CA SER A 156 -5.01 -1.24 -13.79
C SER A 156 -4.53 -2.61 -14.30
N GLY A 157 -4.65 -2.87 -15.60
CA GLY A 157 -4.44 -4.17 -16.23
C GLY A 157 -5.60 -5.15 -16.04
N LEU A 158 -6.67 -4.74 -15.36
CA LEU A 158 -7.93 -5.50 -15.29
C LEU A 158 -8.78 -5.23 -16.54
N PRO A 159 -9.54 -6.23 -17.02
CA PRO A 159 -10.41 -6.11 -18.19
C PRO A 159 -11.62 -5.21 -17.97
#